data_AF-A0A1B0D236-F1
#
_entry.id   AF-A0A1B0D236-F1
#
_cell.length_a   1.000
_cell.length_b   1.000
_cell.length_c   1.000
_cell.angle_alpha   90.00
_cell.angle_beta   90.00
_cell.angle_gamma   90.00
#
_symmetry.space_group_name_H-M   'P 1'
#
loop_
_entity.id
_entity.type
_entity.pdbx_description
1 polymer ?
#
loop_
_entity_poly.entity_id
_entity_poly.type
_entity_poly.pdbx_seq_one_letter_code
_entity_poly.pdbx_strand_id
1 'polypeptide(L)'
;SVDIKQIYDKFPEKKGGLKELYEKGPQNAFFLVKFWADLNTNVQDETGAFYGVTSQYESNENMVITCSTKVCSFGKQVVEKVETEYSRLENGRFVYRIHRSPMCEYMINFILKLKHLPEKYMMNSVLENFTILQVVSNKETQETLLCTAYVFEVSSSNHGAQHHIYRLMKE
;
A
#
# COMPACT_ATOMS: atom_id res chain seq x y z
N SER A 1 3.68 14.04 -11.45
CA SER A 1 2.30 13.55 -11.31
C SER A 1 2.06 12.44 -12.31
N VAL A 2 0.98 11.66 -12.16
CA VAL A 2 0.57 10.60 -13.09
C VAL A 2 -0.93 10.73 -13.33
N ASP A 3 -1.37 10.54 -14.59
CA ASP A 3 -2.80 10.45 -14.89
C ASP A 3 -3.36 9.14 -14.31
N ILE A 4 -4.34 9.26 -13.43
CA ILE A 4 -4.99 8.14 -12.75
C ILE A 4 -5.63 7.15 -13.73
N LYS A 5 -6.02 7.58 -14.94
CA LYS A 5 -6.57 6.67 -15.96
C LYS A 5 -5.58 5.58 -16.37
N GLN A 6 -4.27 5.83 -16.26
CA GLN A 6 -3.22 4.88 -16.65
C GLN A 6 -3.13 3.67 -15.72
N ILE A 7 -3.79 3.70 -14.56
CA ILE A 7 -3.68 2.65 -13.55
C ILE A 7 -5.03 2.05 -13.15
N TYR A 8 -6.15 2.46 -13.75
CA TYR A 8 -7.47 1.99 -13.33
C TYR A 8 -7.64 0.47 -13.44
N ASP A 9 -7.10 -0.14 -14.50
CA ASP A 9 -7.11 -1.58 -14.73
C ASP A 9 -6.36 -2.36 -13.65
N LYS A 10 -5.42 -1.71 -12.95
CA LYS A 10 -4.60 -2.33 -11.90
C LYS A 10 -5.25 -2.29 -10.51
N PHE A 11 -6.40 -1.63 -10.34
CA PHE A 11 -7.06 -1.47 -9.04
C PHE A 11 -8.55 -1.83 -9.11
N PRO A 12 -9.21 -2.10 -7.97
CA PRO A 12 -10.63 -2.43 -7.95
C PRO A 12 -11.48 -1.33 -8.60
N GLU A 13 -12.36 -1.72 -9.51
CA GLU A 13 -13.30 -0.82 -10.22
C GLU A 13 -14.68 -0.74 -9.56
N LYS A 14 -15.01 -1.68 -8.67
CA LYS A 14 -16.30 -1.77 -7.99
C LYS A 14 -16.40 -0.77 -6.84
N LYS A 15 -17.50 -0.84 -6.09
CA LYS A 15 -17.75 0.00 -4.91
C LYS A 15 -16.55 0.02 -3.96
N GLY A 16 -16.08 1.21 -3.58
CA GLY A 16 -14.88 1.41 -2.76
C GLY A 16 -13.56 1.22 -3.53
N GLY A 17 -13.63 1.25 -4.86
CA GLY A 17 -12.52 1.17 -5.79
C GLY A 17 -11.86 2.51 -6.10
N LEU A 18 -10.70 2.48 -6.77
CA LEU A 18 -9.85 3.66 -6.95
C LEU A 18 -10.57 4.80 -7.70
N LYS A 19 -11.31 4.47 -8.76
CA LYS A 19 -12.06 5.46 -9.55
C LYS A 19 -13.13 6.17 -8.73
N GLU A 20 -13.99 5.42 -8.03
CA GLU A 20 -15.05 5.99 -7.20
C GLU A 20 -14.47 6.85 -6.06
N LEU A 21 -13.42 6.36 -5.40
CA LEU A 21 -12.74 7.11 -4.35
C LEU A 21 -12.20 8.44 -4.86
N TYR A 22 -11.53 8.43 -6.02
CA TYR A 22 -10.97 9.66 -6.62
C TYR A 22 -12.06 10.65 -7.05
N GLU A 23 -13.16 10.15 -7.61
CA GLU A 23 -14.31 10.97 -8.01
C GLU A 23 -15.02 11.57 -6.79
N LYS A 24 -15.10 10.85 -5.67
CA LYS A 24 -15.60 11.37 -4.38
C LYS A 24 -14.66 12.42 -3.78
N GLY A 25 -13.35 12.23 -3.91
CA GLY A 25 -12.32 13.15 -3.43
C GLY A 25 -12.11 13.12 -1.91
N PRO A 26 -11.33 14.09 -1.38
CA PRO A 26 -10.69 15.18 -2.12
C PRO A 26 -9.48 14.72 -2.96
N GLN A 27 -9.30 15.27 -4.17
CA GLN A 27 -8.30 14.77 -5.14
C GLN A 27 -6.84 14.98 -4.70
N ASN A 28 -6.56 15.92 -3.82
CA ASN A 28 -5.22 16.14 -3.26
C ASN A 28 -4.78 15.03 -2.30
N ALA A 29 -5.68 14.14 -1.87
CA ALA A 29 -5.37 13.00 -1.02
C ALA A 29 -4.82 11.79 -1.79
N PHE A 30 -4.70 11.84 -3.12
CA PHE A 30 -4.42 10.68 -3.96
C PHE A 30 -2.98 10.64 -4.49
N PHE A 31 -2.30 9.53 -4.20
CA PHE A 31 -0.90 9.31 -4.56
C PHE A 31 -0.69 7.93 -5.19
N LEU A 32 0.30 7.85 -6.06
CA LEU A 32 0.90 6.62 -6.57
C LEU A 32 2.31 6.52 -6.02
N VAL A 33 2.66 5.37 -5.46
CA VAL A 33 4.01 5.05 -5.04
C VAL A 33 4.49 3.86 -5.85
N LYS A 34 5.57 4.06 -6.61
CA LYS A 34 6.27 2.98 -7.30
C LYS A 34 7.40 2.51 -6.39
N PHE A 35 7.35 1.25 -5.96
CA PHE A 35 8.39 0.61 -5.15
C PHE A 35 9.31 -0.26 -6.00
N TRP A 36 10.60 -0.23 -5.68
CA TRP A 36 11.56 -1.28 -6.01
C TRP A 36 11.83 -2.07 -4.74
N ALA A 37 11.18 -3.22 -4.62
CA ALA A 37 11.25 -4.08 -3.44
C ALA A 37 12.61 -4.79 -3.38
N ASP A 38 13.25 -4.71 -2.22
CA ASP A 38 14.46 -5.47 -1.94
C ASP A 38 14.08 -6.85 -1.41
N LEU A 39 14.45 -7.89 -2.17
CA LEU A 39 14.22 -9.29 -1.83
C LEU A 39 15.54 -10.00 -1.44
N ASN A 40 16.67 -9.27 -1.37
CA ASN A 40 17.99 -9.82 -1.09
C ASN A 40 18.18 -10.05 0.42
N THR A 41 17.42 -10.98 0.97
CA THR A 41 17.50 -11.36 2.40
C THR A 41 17.55 -12.86 2.56
N ASN A 42 18.38 -13.35 3.48
CA ASN A 42 18.45 -14.77 3.83
C ASN A 42 17.57 -15.12 5.05
N VAL A 43 16.91 -14.12 5.65
CA VAL A 43 16.14 -14.24 6.90
C VAL A 43 14.95 -15.21 6.79
N GLN A 44 14.52 -15.56 5.57
CA GLN A 44 13.37 -16.43 5.34
C GLN A 44 13.69 -17.93 5.45
N ASP A 45 14.98 -18.29 5.42
CA ASP A 45 15.43 -19.68 5.63
C ASP A 45 15.51 -20.02 7.13
N GLU A 46 15.30 -19.03 8.01
CA GLU A 46 15.20 -19.20 9.45
C GLU A 46 13.75 -19.43 9.86
N THR A 47 13.47 -20.61 10.39
CA THR A 47 12.16 -20.96 10.96
C THR A 47 11.75 -19.93 12.03
N GLY A 48 10.65 -19.19 11.81
CA GLY A 48 10.11 -18.24 12.79
C GLY A 48 10.29 -16.75 12.48
N ALA A 49 10.71 -16.38 11.27
CA ALA A 49 10.79 -14.98 10.85
C ALA A 49 9.44 -14.24 10.96
N PHE A 50 9.47 -13.00 11.49
CA PHE A 50 8.30 -12.14 11.60
C PHE A 50 8.18 -11.18 10.40
N TYR A 51 7.03 -11.23 9.71
CA TYR A 51 6.70 -10.33 8.60
C TYR A 51 5.67 -9.31 9.08
N GLY A 52 6.03 -8.03 9.07
CA GLY A 52 5.13 -6.98 9.54
C GLY A 52 5.32 -5.66 8.82
N VAL A 53 4.28 -4.84 8.90
CA VAL A 53 4.23 -3.47 8.38
C VAL A 53 4.12 -2.53 9.57
N THR A 54 4.88 -1.44 9.54
CA THR A 54 4.71 -0.32 10.47
C THR A 54 4.44 0.93 9.66
N SER A 55 3.40 1.68 10.04
CA SER A 55 3.11 2.98 9.46
C SER A 55 2.78 4.00 10.55
N GLN A 56 3.07 5.25 10.24
CA GLN A 56 2.81 6.39 11.11
C GLN A 56 2.21 7.52 10.29
N TYR A 57 1.19 8.18 10.85
CA TYR A 57 0.51 9.31 10.24
C TYR A 57 0.44 10.46 11.25
N GLU A 58 0.26 11.68 10.75
CA GLU A 58 0.13 12.89 11.55
C GLU A 58 -1.04 13.76 11.03
N SER A 59 -1.78 14.37 11.95
CA SER A 59 -2.84 15.34 11.64
C SER A 59 -2.80 16.55 12.58
N ASN A 60 -3.38 17.67 12.13
CA ASN A 60 -3.66 18.83 12.97
C ASN A 60 -4.94 18.66 13.80
N GLU A 61 -5.79 17.71 13.43
CA GLU A 61 -7.10 17.51 14.03
C GLU A 61 -7.16 16.18 14.77
N ASN A 62 -7.84 16.17 15.92
CA ASN A 62 -8.10 14.95 16.66
C ASN A 62 -9.27 14.19 16.04
N MET A 63 -8.96 13.10 15.35
CA MET A 63 -9.95 12.20 14.76
C MET A 63 -9.61 10.74 15.03
N VAL A 64 -10.59 9.85 14.85
CA VAL A 64 -10.35 8.41 14.75
C VAL A 64 -10.24 8.05 13.27
N ILE A 65 -9.17 7.35 12.90
CA ILE A 65 -8.94 6.96 11.50
C ILE A 65 -9.18 5.46 11.29
N THR A 66 -9.63 5.11 10.10
CA THR A 66 -9.64 3.73 9.60
C THR A 66 -8.62 3.63 8.48
N CYS A 67 -7.70 2.66 8.56
CA CYS A 67 -6.75 2.33 7.51
C CYS A 67 -7.17 1.00 6.86
N SER A 68 -7.69 1.08 5.63
CA SER A 68 -7.97 -0.08 4.78
C SER A 68 -6.78 -0.32 3.86
N THR A 69 -6.22 -1.54 3.87
CA THR A 69 -5.15 -1.97 2.98
C THR A 69 -5.65 -3.15 2.14
N LYS A 70 -5.90 -2.91 0.86
CA LYS A 70 -6.40 -3.89 -0.10
C LYS A 70 -5.27 -4.40 -0.97
N VAL A 71 -5.03 -5.70 -0.94
CA VAL A 71 -4.10 -6.37 -1.84
C VAL A 71 -4.87 -6.81 -3.08
N CYS A 72 -4.35 -6.48 -4.25
CA CYS A 72 -5.02 -6.66 -5.52
C CYS A 72 -4.18 -7.52 -6.47
N SER A 73 -4.87 -8.39 -7.22
CA SER A 73 -4.27 -9.19 -8.29
C SER A 73 -5.13 -9.04 -9.54
N PHE A 74 -4.53 -8.64 -10.66
CA PHE A 74 -5.23 -8.33 -11.92
C PHE A 74 -6.42 -7.37 -11.71
N GLY A 75 -6.19 -6.28 -10.95
CA GLY A 75 -7.21 -5.29 -10.62
C GLY A 75 -8.30 -5.75 -9.64
N LYS A 76 -8.26 -6.99 -9.15
CA LYS A 76 -9.27 -7.53 -8.23
C LYS A 76 -8.75 -7.61 -6.82
N GLN A 77 -9.54 -7.14 -5.84
CA GLN A 77 -9.25 -7.31 -4.43
C GLN A 77 -9.21 -8.81 -4.07
N VAL A 78 -8.09 -9.25 -3.49
CA VAL A 78 -7.88 -10.63 -3.03
C VAL A 78 -8.02 -10.71 -1.51
N VAL A 79 -7.46 -9.75 -0.80
CA VAL A 79 -7.56 -9.64 0.66
C VAL A 79 -7.58 -8.17 1.06
N GLU A 80 -8.26 -7.87 2.15
CA GLU A 80 -8.30 -6.55 2.75
C GLU A 80 -8.05 -6.65 4.24
N LYS A 81 -7.20 -5.76 4.76
CA LYS A 81 -7.00 -5.58 6.18
C LYS A 81 -7.49 -4.19 6.57
N VAL A 82 -8.33 -4.12 7.60
CA VAL A 82 -8.90 -2.87 8.11
C VAL A 82 -8.44 -2.68 9.55
N GLU A 83 -7.81 -1.56 9.84
CA GLU A 83 -7.28 -1.21 11.16
C GLU A 83 -7.87 0.13 11.61
N THR A 84 -8.34 0.22 12.86
CA THR A 84 -8.83 1.48 13.44
C THR A 84 -7.79 2.02 14.40
N GLU A 85 -7.38 3.27 14.21
CA GLU A 85 -6.37 3.93 15.04
C GLU A 85 -6.90 5.21 15.69
N TYR A 86 -6.45 5.41 16.93
CA TYR A 86 -6.75 6.58 17.74
C TYR A 86 -5.52 7.47 17.81
N SER A 87 -5.74 8.78 17.83
CA SER A 87 -4.66 9.74 17.89
C SER A 87 -3.95 9.74 19.26
N ARG A 88 -2.70 10.18 19.26
CA ARG A 88 -1.96 10.58 20.46
C ARG A 88 -1.41 11.98 20.24
N LEU A 89 -1.61 12.89 21.20
CA LEU A 89 -1.08 14.24 21.10
C LEU A 89 0.43 14.23 21.43
N GLU A 90 1.26 14.57 20.47
CA GLU A 90 2.72 14.65 20.59
C GLU A 90 3.22 15.91 19.90
N ASN A 91 3.99 16.75 20.62
CA ASN A 91 4.56 17.99 20.07
C ASN A 91 3.54 18.90 19.36
N GLY A 92 2.30 18.96 19.85
CA GLY A 92 1.22 19.77 19.28
C GLY A 92 0.56 19.16 18.03
N ARG A 93 0.84 17.90 17.71
CA ARG A 93 0.27 17.18 16.57
C ARG A 93 -0.38 15.87 17.02
N PHE A 94 -1.41 15.44 16.29
CA PHE A 94 -2.09 14.18 16.53
C PHE A 94 -1.43 13.07 15.71
N VAL A 95 -0.77 12.14 16.39
CA VAL A 95 0.02 11.05 15.78
C VAL A 95 -0.75 9.74 15.86
N TYR A 96 -0.71 8.97 14.77
CA TYR A 96 -1.32 7.65 14.63
C TYR A 96 -0.24 6.63 14.31
N ARG A 97 -0.23 5.46 14.97
CA ARG A 97 0.80 4.44 14.76
C ARG A 97 0.20 3.05 14.65
N ILE A 98 0.30 2.48 13.45
CA ILE A 98 0.07 1.05 13.22
C ILE A 98 1.43 0.37 13.37
N HIS A 99 1.70 -0.22 14.53
CA HIS A 99 3.03 -0.74 14.84
C HIS A 99 3.10 -2.27 14.74
N ARG A 100 4.09 -2.77 13.98
CA ARG A 100 4.34 -4.22 13.77
C ARG A 100 3.07 -4.97 13.42
N SER A 101 2.27 -4.40 12.53
CA SER A 101 1.06 -5.03 12.03
C SER A 101 1.43 -6.28 11.22
N PRO A 102 1.02 -7.49 11.62
CA PRO A 102 1.44 -8.70 10.96
C PRO A 102 0.90 -8.77 9.53
N MET A 103 1.76 -9.17 8.59
CA MET A 103 1.32 -9.49 7.23
C MET A 103 0.44 -10.73 7.26
N CYS A 104 -0.58 -10.78 6.40
CA CYS A 104 -1.41 -11.96 6.26
C CYS A 104 -0.66 -13.09 5.54
N GLU A 105 -1.12 -14.32 5.73
CA GLU A 105 -0.50 -15.51 5.14
C GLU A 105 -0.37 -15.42 3.62
N TYR A 106 -1.37 -14.81 2.95
CA TYR A 106 -1.31 -14.57 1.50
C TYR A 106 -0.08 -13.74 1.10
N MET A 107 0.20 -12.65 1.81
CA MET A 107 1.34 -11.77 1.52
C MET A 107 2.67 -12.47 1.79
N ILE A 108 2.77 -13.22 2.89
CA ILE A 108 3.97 -13.97 3.23
C ILE A 108 4.25 -15.02 2.15
N ASN A 109 3.24 -15.83 1.79
CA ASN A 109 3.36 -16.84 0.73
C ASN A 109 3.66 -16.22 -0.64
N PHE A 110 3.13 -15.03 -0.93
CA PHE A 110 3.44 -14.30 -2.17
C PHE A 110 4.91 -13.91 -2.23
N ILE A 111 5.46 -13.29 -1.18
CA ILE A 111 6.88 -12.92 -1.11
C ILE A 111 7.77 -14.16 -1.24
N LEU A 112 7.43 -15.24 -0.52
CA LEU A 112 8.16 -16.50 -0.59
C LEU A 112 8.21 -17.03 -2.03
N LYS A 113 7.06 -17.17 -2.69
CA LYS A 113 7.00 -17.66 -4.09
C LYS A 113 7.73 -16.75 -5.06
N LEU A 114 7.59 -15.43 -4.91
CA LEU A 114 8.24 -14.45 -5.76
C LEU A 114 9.76 -14.56 -5.70
N LYS A 115 10.33 -14.70 -4.50
CA LYS A 115 11.78 -14.82 -4.28
C LYS A 115 12.39 -16.10 -4.88
N HIS A 116 11.59 -17.17 -5.01
CA HIS A 116 12.04 -18.45 -5.59
C HIS A 116 12.03 -18.45 -7.13
N LEU A 117 11.55 -17.39 -7.79
CA LEU A 117 11.64 -17.29 -9.23
C LEU A 117 13.12 -17.15 -9.65
N PRO A 118 13.55 -17.85 -10.71
CA PRO A 118 14.97 -17.92 -11.07
C PRO A 118 15.51 -16.60 -11.60
N GLU A 119 14.64 -15.78 -12.18
CA GLU A 119 15.03 -14.61 -12.97
C GLU A 119 14.23 -13.38 -12.57
N LYS A 120 14.91 -12.24 -12.46
CA LYS A 120 14.30 -10.96 -12.04
C LYS A 120 13.15 -10.53 -12.95
N TYR A 121 13.26 -10.78 -14.27
CA TYR A 121 12.19 -10.41 -15.19
C TYR A 121 10.90 -11.19 -14.91
N MET A 122 10.99 -12.45 -14.48
CA MET A 122 9.82 -13.25 -14.09
C MET A 122 9.15 -12.66 -12.85
N MET A 123 9.95 -12.21 -11.88
CA MET A 123 9.42 -11.53 -10.69
C MET A 123 8.67 -10.25 -11.09
N ASN A 124 9.25 -9.44 -11.97
CA ASN A 124 8.61 -8.22 -12.45
C ASN A 124 7.33 -8.51 -13.26
N SER A 125 7.28 -9.58 -14.06
CA SER A 125 6.05 -10.00 -14.75
C SER A 125 4.93 -10.39 -13.77
N VAL A 126 5.27 -11.01 -12.63
CA VAL A 126 4.29 -11.28 -11.57
C VAL A 126 3.85 -9.97 -10.89
N LEU A 127 4.80 -9.08 -10.57
CA LEU A 127 4.52 -7.81 -9.89
C LEU A 127 3.73 -6.81 -10.75
N GLU A 128 3.77 -6.93 -12.09
CA GLU A 128 3.02 -6.06 -13.00
C GLU A 128 1.51 -6.02 -12.72
N ASN A 129 0.97 -7.15 -12.24
CA ASN A 129 -0.45 -7.31 -11.91
C ASN A 129 -0.71 -7.41 -10.40
N PHE A 130 0.32 -7.15 -9.58
CA PHE A 130 0.22 -7.11 -8.14
C PHE A 130 0.27 -5.66 -7.65
N THR A 131 -0.79 -5.22 -6.99
CA THR A 131 -0.89 -3.85 -6.47
C THR A 131 -1.47 -3.84 -5.06
N ILE A 132 -1.23 -2.75 -4.34
CA ILE A 132 -1.86 -2.52 -3.04
C ILE A 132 -2.53 -1.16 -3.08
N LEU A 133 -3.78 -1.09 -2.62
CA LEU A 133 -4.50 0.17 -2.44
C LEU A 133 -4.71 0.40 -0.95
N GLN A 134 -4.10 1.45 -0.42
CA GLN A 134 -4.29 1.87 0.97
C GLN A 134 -5.17 3.10 1.03
N VAL A 135 -6.22 3.06 1.84
CA VAL A 135 -7.17 4.15 2.05
C VAL A 135 -7.24 4.42 3.54
N VAL A 136 -6.79 5.60 3.93
CA VAL A 136 -6.96 6.14 5.28
C VAL A 136 -8.17 7.08 5.23
N SER A 137 -9.16 6.81 6.07
CA SER A 137 -10.38 7.61 6.17
C SER A 137 -10.70 8.02 7.59
N ASN A 138 -11.42 9.13 7.73
CA ASN A 138 -12.03 9.49 9.01
C ASN A 138 -13.17 8.50 9.31
N LYS A 139 -13.12 7.86 10.49
CA LYS A 139 -14.08 6.82 10.89
C LYS A 139 -15.52 7.33 10.98
N GLU A 140 -15.71 8.58 11.38
CA GLU A 140 -17.05 9.15 11.59
C GLU A 140 -17.62 9.70 10.28
N THR A 141 -16.84 10.51 9.56
CA THR A 141 -17.32 11.21 8.35
C THR A 141 -17.20 10.39 7.08
N GLN A 142 -16.42 9.29 7.10
CA GLN A 142 -16.07 8.50 5.91
C GLN A 142 -15.35 9.31 4.82
N GLU A 143 -14.74 10.43 5.21
CA GLU A 143 -13.90 11.25 4.35
C GLU A 143 -12.56 10.55 4.07
N THR A 144 -12.09 10.61 2.83
CA THR A 144 -10.77 10.12 2.43
C THR A 144 -9.70 11.12 2.88
N LEU A 145 -8.83 10.72 3.80
CA LEU A 145 -7.72 11.53 4.30
C LEU A 145 -6.45 11.31 3.46
N LEU A 146 -6.21 10.06 3.07
CA LEU A 146 -5.10 9.66 2.22
C LEU A 146 -5.47 8.41 1.44
N CYS A 147 -5.19 8.40 0.15
CA CYS A 147 -5.35 7.25 -0.72
C CYS A 147 -4.04 7.01 -1.49
N THR A 148 -3.40 5.88 -1.22
CA THR A 148 -2.11 5.54 -1.81
C THR A 148 -2.23 4.25 -2.62
N ALA A 149 -2.03 4.36 -3.92
CA ALA A 149 -1.87 3.26 -4.84
C ALA A 149 -0.40 2.83 -4.88
N TYR A 150 -0.12 1.55 -4.67
CA TYR A 150 1.23 1.00 -4.70
C TYR A 150 1.39 0.06 -5.90
N VAL A 151 2.46 0.28 -6.66
CA VAL A 151 2.92 -0.59 -7.76
C VAL A 151 4.37 -0.99 -7.51
N PHE A 152 4.77 -2.17 -7.99
CA PHE A 152 6.00 -2.80 -7.56
C PHE A 152 6.86 -3.29 -8.72
N GLU A 153 8.17 -3.21 -8.53
CA GLU A 153 9.21 -3.92 -9.25
C GLU A 153 10.21 -4.48 -8.22
N VAL A 154 11.09 -5.39 -8.63
CA VAL A 154 12.21 -5.84 -7.79
C VAL A 154 13.40 -4.89 -7.96
N SER A 155 14.09 -4.57 -6.86
CA SER A 155 15.35 -3.81 -6.88
C SER A 155 16.45 -4.57 -7.63
N SER A 156 17.49 -3.89 -8.11
CA SER A 156 18.71 -4.59 -8.55
C SER A 156 19.48 -5.07 -7.32
N SER A 157 20.20 -6.19 -7.42
CA SER A 157 20.95 -6.80 -6.31
C SER A 157 21.97 -5.87 -5.64
N ASN A 158 22.39 -4.82 -6.35
CA ASN A 158 23.39 -3.86 -5.89
C ASN A 158 22.77 -2.65 -5.17
N HIS A 159 21.44 -2.59 -5.09
CA HIS A 159 20.71 -1.49 -4.49
C HIS A 159 19.66 -2.00 -3.51
N GLY A 160 19.58 -1.38 -2.34
CA GLY A 160 18.47 -1.61 -1.41
C GLY A 160 17.13 -1.13 -1.96
N ALA A 161 16.09 -1.16 -1.13
CA ALA A 161 14.77 -0.73 -1.55
C ALA A 161 14.73 0.75 -1.98
N GLN A 162 14.00 1.05 -3.05
CA GLN A 162 13.80 2.41 -3.56
C GLN A 162 12.32 2.69 -3.80
N HIS A 163 11.95 3.97 -3.89
CA HIS A 163 10.60 4.35 -4.24
C HIS A 163 10.53 5.73 -4.91
N HIS A 164 9.49 5.93 -5.72
CA HIS A 164 9.07 7.24 -6.19
C HIS A 164 7.63 7.52 -5.83
N ILE A 165 7.33 8.77 -5.50
CA ILE A 165 5.98 9.22 -5.11
C ILE A 165 5.47 10.20 -6.17
N TYR A 166 4.25 9.95 -6.64
CA TYR A 166 3.57 10.78 -7.62
C TYR A 166 2.20 11.16 -7.10
N ARG A 167 1.83 12.44 -7.27
CA ARG A 167 0.43 12.83 -7.12
C ARG A 167 -0.39 12.28 -8.29
N LEU A 168 -1.53 11.68 -7.99
CA LEU A 168 -2.51 11.26 -8.99
C LEU A 168 -3.35 12.45 -9.42
N MET A 169 -3.52 12.62 -10.72
CA MET A 169 -4.33 13.68 -11.32
C MET A 169 -5.23 13.07 -12.38
N LYS A 170 -6.31 13.76 -12.74
CA LYS A 170 -7.15 13.42 -13.89
C LYS A 170 -7.00 14.54 -14.88
N GLU A 171 -6.29 14.29 -15.98
CA GLU A 171 -6.29 15.17 -17.15
C GLU A 171 -7.59 15.04 -17.96
#